data_AF-A0A0Q4YLL7-F1
#
_entry.id   AF-A0A0Q4YLL7-F1
#
_cell.length_a   1.000
_cell.length_b   1.000
_cell.length_c   1.000
_cell.angle_alpha   90.00
_cell.angle_beta   90.00
_cell.angle_gamma   90.00
#
_symmetry.space_group_name_H-M   'P 1'
#
loop_
_entity.id
_entity.type
_entity.pdbx_description
1 polymer ?
#
loop_
_entity_poly.entity_id
_entity_poly.type
_entity_poly.pdbx_seq_one_letter_code
_entity_poly.pdbx_strand_id
1 'polypeptide(L)'
;MHTASLSVPRPATPRPLARRSTARRVWLGIVLTATALVLALPGYAIDLVAFTGITGPMTSALTQIAELAPGIKALVAFLSFVVALVSLSALRNFGPVLSYIGLAIFAAVGLIIAGAIMGAVV
;
A
#
# COMPACT_ATOMS: atom_id res chain seq x y z
N MET A 1 72.41 8.16 -31.86
CA MET A 1 71.19 7.68 -32.54
C MET A 1 70.07 7.59 -31.51
N HIS A 2 69.10 8.50 -31.58
CA HIS A 2 67.97 8.60 -30.65
C HIS A 2 66.84 7.66 -31.08
N THR A 3 66.46 6.71 -30.22
CA THR A 3 65.24 5.90 -30.40
C THR A 3 64.21 6.35 -29.38
N ALA A 4 63.16 7.00 -29.88
CA ALA A 4 62.05 7.54 -29.12
C ALA A 4 61.22 6.44 -28.44
N SER A 5 60.96 6.60 -27.15
CA SER A 5 60.02 5.77 -26.40
C SER A 5 58.58 6.19 -26.73
N LEU A 6 57.82 5.31 -27.38
CA LEU A 6 56.38 5.45 -27.61
C LEU A 6 55.63 5.31 -26.28
N SER A 7 55.05 6.40 -25.79
CA SER A 7 54.13 6.39 -24.64
C SER A 7 52.75 5.90 -25.08
N VAL A 8 52.33 4.74 -24.58
CA VAL A 8 50.99 4.18 -24.76
C VAL A 8 49.96 5.01 -23.98
N PRO A 9 48.83 5.46 -24.57
CA PRO A 9 47.79 6.18 -23.83
C PRO A 9 46.97 5.22 -22.95
N ARG A 10 46.84 5.55 -21.66
CA ARG A 10 45.97 4.84 -20.71
C ARG A 10 44.49 5.09 -21.05
N PRO A 11 43.60 4.07 -21.01
CA PRO A 11 42.17 4.28 -21.16
C PRO A 11 41.60 5.01 -19.93
N ALA A 12 40.90 6.12 -20.16
CA ALA A 12 40.16 6.84 -19.13
C ALA A 12 38.90 6.05 -18.75
N THR A 13 38.71 5.78 -17.46
CA THR A 13 37.49 5.14 -16.95
C THR A 13 36.34 6.15 -16.87
N PRO A 14 35.14 5.84 -17.41
CA PRO A 14 34.00 6.73 -17.31
C PRO A 14 33.47 6.81 -15.87
N ARG A 15 33.35 8.03 -15.33
CA ARG A 15 32.78 8.30 -13.99
C ARG A 15 31.26 8.05 -13.99
N PRO A 16 30.69 7.37 -12.97
CA PRO A 16 29.27 7.05 -12.90
C PRO A 16 28.45 8.25 -12.38
N LEU A 17 28.35 9.33 -13.15
CA LEU A 17 27.51 10.49 -12.79
C LEU A 17 26.02 10.23 -13.07
N ALA A 18 25.69 9.23 -13.89
CA ALA A 18 24.31 8.92 -14.26
C ALA A 18 23.47 8.32 -13.11
N ARG A 19 24.08 7.56 -12.19
CA ARG A 19 23.36 6.78 -11.16
C ARG A 19 22.71 7.64 -10.07
N ARG A 20 23.30 8.80 -9.73
CA ARG A 20 22.71 9.74 -8.75
C ARG A 20 21.45 10.41 -9.29
N SER A 21 21.39 10.67 -10.59
CA SER A 21 20.21 11.29 -11.23
C SER A 21 19.00 10.37 -11.25
N THR A 22 19.21 9.06 -11.40
CA THR A 22 18.15 8.05 -11.39
C THR A 22 17.62 7.83 -9.98
N ALA A 23 18.50 7.71 -8.99
CA ALA A 23 18.10 7.60 -7.58
C ALA A 23 17.29 8.83 -7.12
N ARG A 24 17.71 10.04 -7.52
CA ARG A 24 16.96 11.28 -7.22
C ARG A 24 15.59 11.32 -7.90
N ARG A 25 15.48 10.83 -9.14
CA ARG A 25 14.20 10.73 -9.87
C ARG A 25 13.26 9.71 -9.24
N VAL A 26 13.78 8.57 -8.78
CA VAL A 26 12.99 7.55 -8.06
C VAL A 26 12.49 8.10 -6.73
N TRP A 27 13.34 8.76 -5.96
CA TRP A 27 12.93 9.42 -4.71
C TRP A 27 11.88 10.50 -4.94
N LEU A 28 12.04 11.32 -5.98
CA LEU A 28 11.04 12.31 -6.35
C LEU A 28 9.71 11.65 -6.74
N GLY A 29 9.75 10.55 -7.48
CA GLY A 29 8.57 9.76 -7.81
C GLY A 29 7.85 9.22 -6.58
N ILE A 30 8.59 8.65 -5.62
CA ILE A 30 8.04 8.15 -4.35
C ILE A 30 7.41 9.28 -3.51
N VAL A 31 8.07 10.44 -3.44
CA VAL A 31 7.54 11.60 -2.71
C VAL A 31 6.26 12.11 -3.38
N LEU A 32 6.24 12.21 -4.70
CA LEU A 32 5.06 12.65 -5.45
C LEU A 32 3.90 11.68 -5.31
N THR A 33 4.14 10.37 -5.37
CA THR A 33 3.08 9.36 -5.15
C THR A 33 2.59 9.35 -3.72
N ALA A 34 3.47 9.49 -2.73
CA ALA A 34 3.07 9.60 -1.33
C ALA A 34 2.26 10.88 -1.06
N THR A 35 2.66 12.00 -1.66
CA THR A 35 1.94 13.28 -1.54
C THR A 35 0.58 13.23 -2.24
N ALA A 36 0.53 12.65 -3.44
CA ALA A 36 -0.72 12.41 -4.15
C ALA A 36 -1.63 11.45 -3.37
N LEU A 37 -1.08 10.43 -2.71
CA LEU A 37 -1.84 9.52 -1.87
C LEU A 37 -2.40 10.23 -0.63
N VAL A 38 -1.62 11.09 0.02
CA VAL A 38 -2.09 11.91 1.16
C VAL A 38 -3.17 12.91 0.74
N LEU A 39 -3.05 13.50 -0.44
CA LEU A 39 -4.06 14.41 -1.00
C LEU A 39 -5.30 13.66 -1.51
N ALA A 40 -5.15 12.41 -1.93
CA ALA A 40 -6.22 11.54 -2.42
C ALA A 40 -6.91 10.76 -1.30
N LEU A 41 -6.42 10.82 -0.05
CA LEU A 41 -7.20 10.44 1.13
C LEU A 41 -8.30 11.47 1.28
N PRO A 42 -9.54 11.19 0.85
CA PRO A 42 -10.63 12.14 0.99
C PRO A 42 -10.99 12.13 2.47
N GLY A 43 -10.54 13.16 3.20
CA GLY A 43 -10.92 13.41 4.59
C GLY A 43 -12.35 13.94 4.75
N TYR A 44 -13.14 13.95 3.67
CA TYR A 44 -14.58 14.07 3.81
C TYR A 44 -15.12 12.72 4.22
N ALA A 45 -15.31 12.56 5.52
CA ALA A 45 -16.34 11.65 6.00
C ALA A 45 -17.60 11.96 5.18
N ILE A 46 -18.12 10.97 4.45
CA ILE A 46 -19.49 11.02 3.96
C ILE A 46 -20.30 11.23 5.24
N ASP A 47 -20.90 12.41 5.35
CA ASP A 47 -21.74 12.74 6.49
C ASP A 47 -23.02 11.90 6.38
N LEU A 48 -22.91 10.67 6.88
CA LEU A 48 -24.00 9.73 7.11
C LEU A 48 -24.87 10.20 8.30
N VAL A 49 -24.58 11.35 8.90
CA VAL A 49 -25.32 11.96 10.01
C VAL A 49 -26.09 13.20 9.52
N ALA A 50 -25.69 13.81 8.41
CA ALA A 50 -26.51 14.71 7.62
C ALA A 50 -27.52 13.97 6.74
N PHE A 51 -28.13 12.91 7.28
CA PHE A 51 -29.54 12.63 7.05
C PHE A 51 -30.42 13.77 7.61
N THR A 52 -30.11 15.03 7.32
CA THR A 52 -30.93 16.19 7.72
C THR A 52 -32.30 16.20 7.03
N GLY A 53 -32.57 15.20 6.17
CA GLY A 53 -33.89 14.88 5.62
C GLY A 53 -34.39 13.43 5.87
N ILE A 54 -33.64 12.56 6.56
CA ILE A 54 -34.14 11.25 7.03
C ILE A 54 -34.04 11.22 8.56
N THR A 55 -34.70 12.14 9.24
CA THR A 55 -35.04 11.91 10.64
C THR A 55 -36.16 10.86 10.68
N GLY A 56 -35.86 9.64 11.12
CA GLY A 56 -36.84 8.55 11.16
C GLY A 56 -36.24 7.17 11.44
N PRO A 57 -37.06 6.11 11.45
CA PRO A 57 -36.67 4.76 11.90
C PRO A 57 -35.48 4.15 11.14
N MET A 58 -35.20 4.60 9.91
CA MET A 58 -34.07 4.10 9.10
C MET A 58 -32.70 4.56 9.63
N THR A 59 -32.58 5.79 10.17
CA THR A 59 -31.31 6.23 10.77
C THR A 59 -31.07 5.52 12.09
N SER A 60 -32.09 5.38 12.94
CA SER A 60 -31.98 4.56 14.16
C SER A 60 -31.61 3.11 13.84
N ALA A 61 -32.17 2.51 12.78
CA ALA A 61 -31.79 1.16 12.36
C ALA A 61 -30.32 1.08 11.89
N LEU A 62 -29.85 2.05 11.11
CA LEU A 62 -28.44 2.11 10.69
C LEU A 62 -27.48 2.38 11.86
N THR A 63 -27.91 3.16 12.85
CA THR A 63 -27.12 3.42 14.06
C THR A 63 -27.05 2.16 14.92
N GLN A 64 -28.16 1.42 15.06
CA GLN A 64 -28.18 0.13 15.75
C GLN A 64 -27.33 -0.94 15.04
N ILE A 65 -27.29 -0.94 13.71
CA ILE A 65 -26.37 -1.80 12.94
C ILE A 65 -24.92 -1.36 13.15
N ALA A 66 -24.65 -0.05 13.25
CA ALA A 66 -23.31 0.47 13.53
C ALA A 66 -22.83 0.19 14.97
N GLU A 67 -23.77 0.09 15.92
CA GLU A 67 -23.59 -0.28 17.32
C GLU A 67 -23.54 -1.79 17.58
N LEU A 68 -23.63 -2.63 16.53
CA LEU A 68 -23.43 -4.07 16.68
C LEU A 68 -22.18 -4.34 17.50
N ALA A 69 -22.34 -5.21 18.52
CA ALA A 69 -21.34 -5.45 19.55
C ALA A 69 -19.94 -5.65 18.94
N PRO A 70 -18.86 -5.21 19.60
CA PRO A 70 -17.49 -5.32 19.09
C PRO A 70 -17.13 -6.70 18.53
N GLY A 71 -17.72 -7.77 19.09
CA GLY A 71 -17.57 -9.14 18.60
C GLY A 71 -18.07 -9.39 17.17
N ILE A 72 -19.12 -8.71 16.71
CA ILE A 72 -19.66 -8.88 15.34
C ILE A 72 -18.74 -8.20 14.32
N LYS A 73 -18.21 -7.01 14.64
CA LYS A 73 -17.19 -6.34 13.84
C LYS A 73 -15.92 -7.20 13.71
N ALA A 74 -15.49 -7.81 14.82
CA ALA A 74 -14.37 -8.75 14.82
C ALA A 74 -14.65 -10.00 13.96
N LEU A 75 -15.87 -10.54 14.00
CA LEU A 75 -16.29 -11.67 13.16
C LEU A 75 -16.24 -11.34 11.67
N VAL A 76 -16.78 -10.19 11.25
CA VAL A 76 -16.76 -9.77 9.85
C VAL A 76 -15.32 -9.50 9.37
N ALA A 77 -14.50 -8.88 10.22
CA ALA A 77 -13.07 -8.68 9.94
C ALA A 77 -12.33 -10.03 9.80
N PHE A 78 -12.60 -10.99 10.69
CA PHE A 78 -12.01 -12.31 10.61
C PHE A 78 -12.44 -13.08 9.36
N LEU A 79 -13.74 -13.07 9.01
CA LEU A 79 -14.24 -13.75 7.82
C LEU A 79 -13.68 -13.15 6.53
N SER A 80 -13.65 -11.82 6.42
CA SER A 80 -13.04 -11.15 5.26
C SER A 80 -11.54 -11.45 5.15
N PHE A 81 -10.84 -11.55 6.29
CA PHE A 81 -9.45 -11.98 6.34
C PHE A 81 -9.25 -13.42 5.87
N VAL A 82 -10.10 -14.35 6.34
CA VAL A 82 -10.09 -15.75 5.89
C VAL A 82 -10.36 -15.85 4.40
N VAL A 83 -11.37 -15.13 3.90
CA VAL A 83 -11.68 -15.09 2.46
C VAL A 83 -10.48 -14.60 1.65
N ALA A 84 -9.78 -13.55 2.12
CA ALA A 84 -8.56 -13.07 1.46
C ALA A 84 -7.43 -14.13 1.43
N LEU A 85 -7.23 -14.88 2.52
CA LEU A 85 -6.24 -15.97 2.56
C LEU A 85 -6.59 -17.12 1.61
N VAL A 86 -7.87 -17.46 1.47
CA VAL A 86 -8.32 -18.49 0.52
C VAL A 86 -8.09 -18.01 -0.92
N SER A 87 -8.46 -16.78 -1.24
CA SER A 87 -8.16 -16.19 -2.55
C SER A 87 -6.65 -16.14 -2.84
N LEU A 88 -5.83 -15.83 -1.84
CA LEU A 88 -4.38 -15.82 -1.95
C LEU A 88 -3.80 -17.23 -2.18
N SER A 89 -4.37 -18.24 -1.53
CA SER A 89 -4.03 -19.64 -1.79
C SER A 89 -4.37 -20.04 -3.23
N ALA A 90 -5.47 -19.52 -3.79
CA ALA A 90 -5.82 -19.77 -5.19
C ALA A 90 -4.80 -19.15 -6.16
N LEU A 91 -4.14 -18.03 -5.79
CA LEU A 91 -3.06 -17.45 -6.60
C LEU A 91 -1.85 -18.35 -6.76
N ARG A 92 -1.66 -19.34 -5.88
CA ARG A 92 -0.60 -20.34 -6.03
C ARG A 92 -0.75 -21.17 -7.31
N ASN A 93 -1.97 -21.30 -7.84
CA ASN A 93 -2.24 -22.00 -9.10
C ASN A 93 -1.90 -21.16 -10.34
N PHE A 94 -1.73 -19.84 -10.22
CA PHE A 94 -1.34 -18.94 -11.31
C PHE A 94 0.19 -18.77 -11.45
N GLY A 95 0.96 -19.58 -10.72
CA GLY A 95 2.42 -19.64 -10.79
C GLY A 95 3.13 -19.03 -9.57
N PRO A 96 4.44 -19.34 -9.37
CA PRO A 96 5.17 -18.98 -8.15
C PRO A 96 5.23 -17.46 -7.91
N VAL A 97 5.44 -16.69 -8.98
CA VAL A 97 5.60 -15.23 -8.92
C VAL A 97 4.36 -14.54 -8.36
N LEU A 98 3.16 -14.92 -8.84
CA LEU A 98 1.91 -14.29 -8.42
C LEU A 98 1.58 -14.61 -6.96
N SER A 99 1.90 -15.83 -6.52
CA SER A 99 1.76 -16.22 -5.12
C SER A 99 2.69 -15.41 -4.21
N TYR A 100 3.97 -15.25 -4.58
CA TYR A 100 4.93 -14.48 -3.78
C TYR A 100 4.58 -12.99 -3.70
N ILE A 101 4.19 -12.39 -4.83
CA ILE A 101 3.80 -10.99 -4.87
C ILE A 101 2.50 -10.78 -4.08
N GLY A 102 1.51 -11.65 -4.26
CA GLY A 102 0.26 -11.59 -3.50
C GLY A 102 0.49 -11.69 -1.99
N LEU A 103 1.35 -12.62 -1.54
CA LEU A 103 1.69 -12.78 -0.13
C LEU A 103 2.43 -11.55 0.41
N ALA A 104 3.39 -11.03 -0.35
CA ALA A 104 4.16 -9.85 0.04
C ALA A 104 3.26 -8.62 0.21
N ILE A 105 2.33 -8.38 -0.73
CA ILE A 105 1.41 -7.23 -0.66
C ILE A 105 0.41 -7.41 0.48
N PHE A 106 -0.17 -8.60 0.63
CA PHE A 106 -1.11 -8.88 1.70
C PHE A 106 -0.47 -8.72 3.08
N ALA A 107 0.76 -9.20 3.25
CA ALA A 107 1.48 -9.04 4.50
C ALA A 107 1.89 -7.59 4.77
N ALA A 108 2.34 -6.86 3.74
CA ALA A 108 2.77 -5.47 3.88
C ALA A 108 1.63 -4.48 4.08
N VAL A 109 0.44 -4.74 3.53
CA VAL A 109 -0.68 -3.79 3.58
C VAL A 109 -1.86 -4.36 4.38
N GLY A 110 -2.30 -5.57 4.03
CA GLY A 110 -3.48 -6.20 4.64
C GLY A 110 -3.33 -6.46 6.14
N LEU A 111 -2.20 -7.03 6.58
CA LEU A 111 -1.95 -7.26 8.01
C LEU A 111 -1.78 -5.96 8.80
N ILE A 112 -1.14 -4.94 8.21
CA ILE A 112 -0.94 -3.64 8.86
C ILE A 112 -2.28 -2.94 9.08
N ILE A 113 -3.14 -2.91 8.06
CA ILE A 113 -4.48 -2.33 8.16
C ILE A 113 -5.33 -3.10 9.16
N ALA A 114 -5.32 -4.43 9.11
CA ALA A 114 -6.06 -5.25 10.07
C ALA A 114 -5.60 -4.99 11.52
N GLY A 115 -4.29 -4.91 11.76
CA GLY A 115 -3.73 -4.57 13.07
C GLY A 115 -4.09 -3.17 13.54
N ALA A 116 -4.07 -2.17 12.64
CA ALA A 116 -4.46 -0.80 12.94
C ALA A 116 -5.94 -0.67 13.30
N ILE A 117 -6.82 -1.37 12.58
CA ILE A 117 -8.27 -1.40 12.86
C ILE A 117 -8.52 -2.11 14.20
N MET A 118 -7.86 -3.23 14.46
CA MET A 118 -8.04 -3.97 15.71
C MET A 118 -7.56 -3.16 16.94
N GLY A 119 -6.46 -2.40 16.80
CA GLY A 119 -5.95 -1.52 17.85
C GLY A 119 -6.78 -0.26 18.10
N ALA A 120 -7.61 0.16 17.12
CA ALA A 120 -8.47 1.34 17.23
C ALA A 120 -9.87 1.06 17.80
N VAL A 121 -10.25 -0.22 17.98
CA VAL A 121 -11.58 -0.64 18.45
C VAL A 121 -11.60 -0.95 19.97
N VAL A 122 -10.45 -0.80 20.64
CA VAL A 122 -10.30 -0.87 22.11
C VAL A 122 -10.26 0.55 22.68
#